data_AF-A0A7H4P205-F1
#
_entry.id   AF-A0A7H4P205-F1
#
_cell.length_a   1.000
_cell.length_b   1.000
_cell.length_c   1.000
_cell.angle_alpha   90.00
_cell.angle_beta   90.00
_cell.angle_gamma   90.00
#
_symmetry.space_group_name_H-M   'P 1'
#
loop_
_entity.id
_entity.type
_entity.pdbx_description
1 polymer ?
#
loop_
_entity_poly.entity_id
_entity_poly.type
_entity_poly.pdbx_seq_one_letter_code
_entity_poly.pdbx_strand_id
1 'polypeptide(L)'
;MHNRAAVASLIVLVIIALFVTIAPMVSQFSYYDTDWGMMSSAPDMESGHYFGTDSSGRDLLVRVAIGGRISLMVGVAAALVAVILGTLYGSLSGYLGGKVDSVMMRLLEILNSFPFMFLRHPAGDLFWSEYPADFRCHRDGLLAGYGAYRSRPDPEPEA
;
A
#
# COMPACT_ATOMS: atom_id res chain seq x y z
N MET A 1 -4.99 12.13 30.91
CA MET A 1 -4.55 11.44 29.67
C MET A 1 -3.04 11.60 29.55
N HIS A 2 -2.25 10.58 29.87
CA HIS A 2 -0.81 10.70 30.12
C HIS A 2 0.09 10.39 28.90
N ASN A 3 -0.49 9.89 27.79
CA ASN A 3 0.28 9.51 26.60
C ASN A 3 -0.13 10.35 25.39
N ARG A 4 0.55 11.48 25.21
CA ARG A 4 0.30 12.42 24.09
C ARG A 4 0.59 11.79 22.73
N ALA A 5 1.52 10.83 22.66
CA ALA A 5 1.84 10.14 21.41
C ALA A 5 0.72 9.21 20.96
N ALA A 6 0.12 8.44 21.87
CA ALA A 6 -1.02 7.59 21.57
C ALA A 6 -2.27 8.39 21.18
N VAL A 7 -2.49 9.55 21.83
CA VAL A 7 -3.59 10.44 21.46
C VAL A 7 -3.33 11.10 20.10
N ALA A 8 -2.10 11.48 19.79
CA ALA A 8 -1.74 12.05 18.50
C ALA A 8 -1.98 11.07 17.34
N SER A 9 -1.55 9.81 17.47
CA SER A 9 -1.80 8.79 16.42
C SER A 9 -3.28 8.50 16.25
N LEU A 10 -4.06 8.47 17.34
CA LEU A 10 -5.51 8.31 17.28
C LEU A 10 -6.18 9.48 16.55
N ILE A 11 -5.78 10.72 16.85
CA ILE A 11 -6.31 11.92 16.19
C ILE A 11 -6.02 11.88 14.68
N VAL A 12 -4.78 11.55 14.29
CA VAL A 12 -4.40 11.46 12.87
C VAL A 12 -5.22 10.38 12.14
N LEU A 13 -5.39 9.21 12.77
CA LEU A 13 -6.18 8.11 12.18
C LEU A 13 -7.65 8.52 12.01
N VAL A 14 -8.24 9.19 13.01
CA VAL A 14 -9.61 9.70 12.94
C VAL A 14 -9.75 10.76 11.83
N ILE A 15 -8.78 11.67 11.68
CA ILE A 15 -8.78 12.67 10.61
C ILE A 15 -8.75 11.99 9.23
N ILE A 16 -7.89 10.99 9.04
CA ILE A 16 -7.80 10.25 7.77
C ILE A 16 -9.09 9.48 7.50
N ALA A 17 -9.66 8.81 8.51
CA ALA A 17 -10.92 8.08 8.37
C ALA A 17 -12.08 9.03 8.05
N LEU A 18 -12.12 10.21 8.66
CA LEU A 18 -13.11 11.25 8.37
C LEU A 18 -12.93 11.78 6.95
N PHE A 19 -11.70 12.08 6.52
CA PHE A 19 -11.40 12.52 5.17
C PHE A 19 -11.89 11.49 4.13
N VAL A 20 -11.57 10.20 4.34
CA VAL A 20 -11.92 9.11 3.42
C VAL A 20 -13.44 8.82 3.39
N THR A 21 -14.16 9.12 4.46
CA THR A 21 -15.62 8.96 4.51
C THR A 21 -16.36 10.16 3.90
N ILE A 22 -15.87 11.38 4.14
CA ILE A 22 -16.45 12.64 3.66
C ILE A 22 -16.09 12.94 2.19
N ALA A 23 -14.88 12.61 1.74
CA ALA A 23 -14.42 12.90 0.37
C ALA A 23 -15.39 12.47 -0.76
N PRO A 24 -15.97 11.25 -0.78
CA PRO A 24 -16.93 10.87 -1.81
C PRO A 24 -18.32 11.46 -1.60
N MET A 25 -18.59 12.08 -0.45
CA MET A 25 -19.83 12.80 -0.16
C MET A 25 -19.73 14.29 -0.57
N VAL A 26 -18.51 14.83 -0.65
CA VAL A 26 -18.21 16.19 -1.11
C VAL A 26 -17.96 16.25 -2.62
N SER A 27 -17.53 15.14 -3.23
CA SER A 27 -17.33 15.10 -4.68
C SER A 27 -18.66 15.05 -5.44
N GLN A 28 -18.84 16.01 -6.34
CA GLN A 28 -19.96 16.11 -7.27
C GLN A 28 -19.90 15.12 -8.45
N PHE A 29 -18.80 14.35 -8.59
CA PHE A 29 -18.55 13.43 -9.71
C PHE A 29 -18.68 11.96 -9.28
N SER A 30 -19.30 11.12 -10.12
CA SER A 30 -19.39 9.68 -9.89
C SER A 30 -18.06 8.98 -10.15
N TYR A 31 -17.79 7.85 -9.47
CA TYR A 31 -16.59 7.01 -9.69
C TYR A 31 -16.44 6.53 -11.14
N TYR A 32 -17.54 6.45 -11.89
CA TYR A 32 -17.58 5.97 -13.26
C TYR A 32 -17.62 7.10 -14.31
N ASP A 33 -17.83 8.34 -13.89
CA ASP A 33 -17.89 9.46 -14.84
C ASP A 33 -16.48 9.74 -15.36
N THR A 34 -16.39 9.75 -16.68
CA THR A 34 -15.14 9.83 -17.43
C THR A 34 -15.24 11.04 -18.33
N ASP A 35 -14.55 12.12 -17.98
CA ASP A 35 -14.51 13.33 -18.79
C ASP A 35 -13.35 13.24 -19.78
N TRP A 36 -13.66 12.83 -21.01
CA TRP A 36 -12.70 12.73 -22.11
C TRP A 36 -12.11 14.09 -22.53
N GLY A 37 -12.77 15.20 -22.18
CA GLY A 37 -12.30 16.55 -22.48
C GLY A 37 -11.20 17.05 -21.55
N MET A 38 -11.03 16.43 -20.38
CA MET A 38 -10.06 16.82 -19.36
C MET A 38 -9.18 15.64 -18.93
N MET A 39 -8.55 14.97 -19.90
CA MET A 39 -7.56 13.93 -19.63
C MET A 39 -6.25 14.52 -19.09
N SER A 40 -5.73 13.95 -18.00
CA SER A 40 -4.47 14.36 -17.37
C SER A 40 -4.40 15.86 -17.03
N SER A 41 -5.53 16.46 -16.65
CA SER A 41 -5.60 17.87 -16.28
C SER A 41 -5.07 18.08 -14.86
N ALA A 42 -4.38 19.20 -14.66
CA ALA A 42 -3.86 19.62 -13.35
C ALA A 42 -5.02 19.90 -12.36
N PRO A 43 -4.74 19.93 -11.04
CA PRO A 43 -5.76 20.20 -10.04
C PRO A 43 -6.35 21.58 -10.27
N ASP A 44 -7.66 21.64 -10.45
CA ASP A 44 -8.36 22.89 -10.72
C ASP A 44 -9.61 23.00 -9.86
N MET A 45 -9.79 24.20 -9.29
CA MET A 45 -10.88 24.52 -8.36
C MET A 45 -12.14 24.96 -9.11
N GLU A 46 -12.00 25.42 -10.37
CA GLU A 46 -13.12 25.86 -11.23
C GLU A 46 -13.86 24.68 -11.85
N SER A 47 -13.13 23.68 -12.36
CA SER A 47 -13.68 22.43 -12.92
C SER A 47 -14.18 21.43 -11.87
N GLY A 48 -13.92 21.66 -10.58
CA GLY A 48 -14.32 20.77 -9.48
C GLY A 48 -13.44 19.52 -9.30
N HIS A 49 -12.35 19.39 -10.06
CA HIS A 49 -11.35 18.32 -9.95
C HIS A 49 -10.24 18.67 -8.97
N TYR A 50 -10.53 18.58 -7.67
CA TYR A 50 -9.61 19.00 -6.59
C TYR A 50 -8.24 18.29 -6.57
N PHE A 51 -8.16 17.05 -7.05
CA PHE A 51 -6.90 16.29 -7.15
C PHE A 51 -6.42 16.09 -8.60
N GLY A 52 -7.11 16.68 -9.58
CA GLY A 52 -6.90 16.44 -11.01
C GLY A 52 -7.50 15.12 -11.49
N THR A 53 -7.24 14.81 -12.76
CA THR A 53 -7.81 13.64 -13.45
C THR A 53 -6.74 12.62 -13.85
N ASP A 54 -7.13 11.35 -13.91
CA ASP A 54 -6.28 10.25 -14.41
C ASP A 54 -6.08 10.38 -15.94
N SER A 55 -5.19 9.55 -16.49
CA SER A 55 -5.00 9.27 -17.93
C SER A 55 -6.29 8.95 -18.69
N SER A 56 -7.35 8.56 -17.99
CA SER A 56 -8.68 8.32 -18.57
C SER A 56 -9.66 9.49 -18.37
N GLY A 57 -9.29 10.59 -17.70
CA GLY A 57 -10.22 11.70 -17.42
C GLY A 57 -11.15 11.45 -16.22
N ARG A 58 -10.77 10.54 -15.31
CA ARG A 58 -11.53 10.23 -14.09
C ARG A 58 -10.99 11.02 -12.90
N ASP A 59 -11.87 11.46 -12.01
CA ASP A 59 -11.50 12.22 -10.81
C ASP A 59 -10.63 11.39 -9.83
N LEU A 60 -9.46 11.92 -9.48
CA LEU A 60 -8.51 11.24 -8.59
C LEU A 60 -8.93 11.31 -7.12
N LEU A 61 -9.65 12.35 -6.69
CA LEU A 61 -10.09 12.50 -5.29
C LEU A 61 -11.03 11.35 -4.90
N VAL A 62 -12.02 11.04 -5.74
CA VAL A 62 -12.95 9.94 -5.50
C VAL A 62 -12.24 8.59 -5.50
N ARG A 63 -11.29 8.35 -6.42
CA ARG A 63 -10.56 7.08 -6.48
C ARG A 63 -9.67 6.87 -5.26
N VAL A 64 -8.95 7.91 -4.81
CA VAL A 64 -8.12 7.85 -3.60
C VAL A 64 -9.00 7.63 -2.37
N ALA A 65 -10.15 8.30 -2.27
CA ALA A 65 -11.07 8.11 -1.16
C ALA A 65 -11.65 6.68 -1.11
N ILE A 66 -12.13 6.15 -2.23
CA ILE A 66 -12.65 4.77 -2.28
C ILE A 66 -11.54 3.75 -1.99
N GLY A 67 -10.35 3.93 -2.55
CA GLY A 67 -9.18 3.09 -2.25
C GLY A 67 -8.81 3.15 -0.76
N GLY A 68 -8.83 4.35 -0.17
CA GLY A 68 -8.60 4.56 1.25
C GLY A 68 -9.59 3.82 2.15
N ARG A 69 -10.87 3.70 1.78
CA ARG A 69 -11.87 2.93 2.55
C ARG A 69 -11.50 1.46 2.61
N ILE A 70 -11.09 0.90 1.47
CA ILE A 70 -10.67 -0.51 1.37
C ILE A 70 -9.41 -0.72 2.22
N SER A 71 -8.41 0.15 2.11
CA SER A 71 -7.19 0.06 2.92
C SER A 71 -7.47 0.14 4.42
N LEU A 72 -8.37 1.03 4.85
CA LEU A 72 -8.78 1.13 6.26
C LEU A 72 -9.49 -0.14 6.74
N MET A 73 -10.42 -0.69 5.95
CA MET A 73 -11.11 -1.93 6.31
C MET A 73 -10.15 -3.11 6.45
N VAL A 74 -9.24 -3.29 5.49
CA VAL A 74 -8.25 -4.37 5.52
C VAL A 74 -7.26 -4.17 6.68
N GLY A 75 -6.82 -2.94 6.91
CA GLY A 75 -5.93 -2.62 8.03
C GLY A 75 -6.53 -2.94 9.40
N VAL A 76 -7.79 -2.56 9.62
CA VAL A 76 -8.52 -2.88 10.86
C VAL A 76 -8.76 -4.38 11.00
N ALA A 77 -9.19 -5.06 9.93
CA ALA A 77 -9.39 -6.50 9.95
C ALA A 77 -8.09 -7.26 10.26
N ALA A 78 -6.98 -6.88 9.62
CA ALA A 78 -5.67 -7.46 9.86
C ALA A 78 -5.18 -7.21 11.29
N ALA A 79 -5.37 -5.99 11.82
CA ALA A 79 -5.01 -5.67 13.20
C ALA A 79 -5.81 -6.50 14.22
N LEU A 80 -7.12 -6.68 14.00
CA LEU A 80 -7.94 -7.53 14.87
C LEU A 80 -7.46 -8.98 14.87
N VAL A 81 -7.20 -9.55 13.70
CA VAL A 81 -6.67 -10.92 13.58
C VAL A 81 -5.31 -11.03 14.26
N ALA A 82 -4.42 -10.06 14.05
CA ALA A 82 -3.11 -10.02 14.67
C ALA A 82 -3.20 -9.93 16.21
N VAL A 83 -4.13 -9.12 16.74
CA VAL A 83 -4.37 -9.04 18.19
C VAL A 83 -4.91 -10.37 18.72
N ILE A 84 -5.89 -10.99 18.06
CA ILE A 84 -6.45 -12.26 18.53
C ILE A 84 -5.36 -13.35 18.55
N LEU A 85 -4.68 -13.56 17.42
CA LEU A 85 -3.63 -14.58 17.32
C LEU A 85 -2.44 -14.27 18.22
N GLY A 86 -2.00 -13.02 18.25
CA GLY A 86 -0.89 -12.58 19.08
C GLY A 86 -1.18 -12.70 20.58
N THR A 87 -2.41 -12.40 21.01
CA THR A 87 -2.80 -12.53 22.42
C THR A 87 -2.98 -13.99 22.81
N LEU A 88 -3.56 -14.83 21.95
CA LEU A 88 -3.64 -16.28 22.19
C LEU A 88 -2.24 -16.90 22.27
N TYR A 89 -1.36 -16.58 21.33
CA TYR A 89 0.00 -17.08 21.30
C TYR A 89 0.82 -16.58 22.52
N GLY A 90 0.76 -15.28 22.81
CA GLY A 90 1.50 -14.67 23.93
C GLY A 90 0.97 -15.09 25.30
N SER A 91 -0.35 -15.25 25.46
CA SER A 91 -0.93 -15.76 26.72
C SER A 91 -0.57 -17.21 26.96
N LEU A 92 -0.50 -18.05 25.91
CA LEU A 92 -0.09 -19.43 26.02
C LEU A 92 1.38 -19.58 26.42
N SER A 93 2.28 -18.77 25.84
CA SER A 93 3.70 -18.78 26.23
C SER A 93 3.92 -18.29 27.65
N GLY A 94 3.21 -17.23 28.05
CA GLY A 94 3.28 -16.65 29.39
C GLY A 94 2.69 -17.55 30.48
N TYR A 95 1.62 -18.31 30.18
CA TYR A 95 0.95 -19.18 31.16
C TYR A 95 1.73 -20.48 31.43
N LEU A 96 2.26 -21.12 30.39
CA LEU A 96 2.97 -22.40 30.54
C LEU A 96 4.37 -22.23 31.14
N GLY A 97 5.04 -21.10 30.86
CA GLY A 97 6.34 -20.77 31.43
C GLY A 97 7.47 -21.78 31.14
N GLY A 98 8.73 -21.35 31.29
CA GLY A 98 9.87 -22.26 31.19
C GLY A 98 10.21 -22.70 29.75
N LYS A 99 10.30 -24.01 29.49
CA LYS A 99 10.83 -24.54 28.21
C LYS A 99 9.96 -24.21 26.99
N VAL A 100 8.64 -24.09 27.18
CA VAL A 100 7.69 -23.78 26.08
C VAL A 100 7.89 -22.35 25.57
N ASP A 101 8.08 -21.39 26.47
CA ASP A 101 8.38 -20.00 26.13
C ASP A 101 9.68 -19.87 25.31
N SER A 102 10.74 -20.57 25.72
CA SER A 102 12.01 -20.58 24.98
C SER A 102 11.88 -21.17 23.56
N VAL A 103 11.05 -22.20 23.37
CA VAL A 103 10.80 -22.78 22.03
C VAL A 103 9.96 -21.82 21.18
N MET A 104 8.93 -21.19 21.76
CA MET A 104 8.07 -20.25 21.05
C MET A 104 8.82 -18.99 20.59
N MET A 105 9.73 -18.47 21.43
CA MET A 105 10.60 -17.36 21.06
C MET A 105 11.57 -17.73 19.94
N ARG A 106 12.19 -18.92 20.00
CA ARG A 106 13.07 -19.42 18.93
C ARG A 106 12.35 -19.61 17.60
N LEU A 107 11.09 -20.05 17.63
CA LEU A 107 10.28 -20.18 16.42
C LEU A 107 10.08 -18.80 15.76
N LEU A 108 9.78 -17.75 16.54
CA LEU A 108 9.65 -16.38 16.02
C LEU A 108 10.98 -15.84 15.46
N GLU A 109 12.10 -16.12 16.11
CA GLU A 109 13.44 -15.76 15.61
C GLU A 109 13.72 -16.42 14.26
N ILE A 110 13.43 -17.71 14.12
CA ILE A 110 13.59 -18.44 12.85
C ILE A 110 12.68 -17.84 11.78
N LEU A 111 11.39 -17.63 12.08
CA LEU A 111 10.44 -17.02 11.14
C LEU A 111 10.87 -15.62 10.70
N ASN A 112 11.37 -14.80 11.61
CA ASN A 112 11.84 -13.44 11.30
C ASN A 112 13.22 -13.41 10.64
N SER A 113 14.01 -14.48 10.76
CA SER A 113 15.30 -14.62 10.09
C SER A 113 15.16 -14.86 8.58
N PHE A 114 13.97 -15.25 8.10
CA PHE A 114 13.70 -15.42 6.68
C PHE A 114 13.74 -14.07 5.95
N PRO A 115 14.72 -13.82 5.07
CA PRO A 115 14.79 -12.57 4.32
C PRO A 115 13.69 -12.59 3.26
N PHE A 116 12.66 -11.75 3.42
CA PHE A 116 11.58 -11.60 2.44
C PHE A 116 12.07 -11.25 1.02
N MET A 117 13.31 -10.80 0.88
CA MET A 117 13.97 -10.59 -0.41
C MET A 117 14.04 -11.86 -1.26
N PHE A 118 14.23 -13.05 -0.67
CA PHE A 118 14.32 -14.31 -1.42
C PHE A 118 12.97 -14.80 -1.95
N LEU A 119 11.88 -14.46 -1.28
CA LEU A 119 10.53 -14.84 -1.71
C LEU A 119 10.06 -14.00 -2.91
N ARG A 120 10.49 -12.72 -2.97
CA ARG A 120 10.02 -11.74 -3.97
C ARG A 120 10.33 -12.13 -5.41
N HIS A 121 11.44 -12.82 -5.69
CA HIS A 121 11.79 -13.15 -7.07
C HIS A 121 10.92 -14.29 -7.64
N PRO A 122 10.98 -15.53 -7.12
CA PRO A 122 10.25 -16.63 -7.76
C PRO A 122 8.75 -16.65 -7.44
N ALA A 123 8.32 -16.22 -6.25
CA ALA A 123 6.90 -16.15 -5.89
C ALA A 123 6.24 -14.85 -6.34
N GLY A 124 7.04 -13.80 -6.55
CA GLY A 124 6.57 -12.56 -7.16
C GLY A 124 5.99 -12.84 -8.53
N ASP A 125 6.69 -13.59 -9.38
CA ASP A 125 6.23 -13.85 -10.75
C ASP A 125 4.91 -14.64 -10.80
N LEU A 126 4.64 -15.51 -9.81
CA LEU A 126 3.36 -16.22 -9.68
C LEU A 126 2.23 -15.28 -9.22
N PHE A 127 2.49 -14.40 -8.24
CA PHE A 127 1.54 -13.39 -7.78
C PHE A 127 1.27 -12.31 -8.85
N TRP A 128 2.30 -11.96 -9.63
CA TRP A 128 2.22 -11.04 -10.76
C TRP A 128 1.51 -11.63 -12.00
N SER A 129 1.25 -12.94 -12.03
CA SER A 129 0.46 -13.58 -13.10
C SER A 129 -1.01 -13.16 -13.07
N GLU A 130 -1.52 -12.82 -11.88
CA GLU A 130 -2.91 -12.41 -11.65
C GLU A 130 -3.19 -10.95 -12.06
N TYR A 131 -2.14 -10.18 -12.34
CA TYR A 131 -2.28 -8.76 -12.72
C TYR A 131 -2.70 -8.61 -14.19
N PRO A 132 -3.53 -7.60 -14.52
CA PRO A 132 -3.98 -7.36 -15.87
C PRO A 132 -2.80 -7.06 -16.81
N ALA A 133 -2.98 -7.40 -18.10
CA ALA A 133 -1.90 -7.47 -19.10
C ALA A 133 -1.23 -6.12 -19.40
N ASP A 134 -1.88 -5.01 -19.04
CA ASP A 134 -1.39 -3.63 -19.18
C ASP A 134 -0.13 -3.38 -18.35
N PHE A 135 -0.05 -3.90 -17.12
CA PHE A 135 1.15 -3.72 -16.27
C PHE A 135 2.32 -4.62 -16.68
N ARG A 136 2.06 -5.80 -17.26
CA ARG A 136 3.11 -6.70 -17.75
C ARG A 136 3.92 -6.07 -18.88
N CYS A 137 3.23 -5.46 -19.85
CA CYS A 137 3.86 -4.81 -20.99
C CYS A 137 4.76 -3.63 -20.57
N HIS A 138 4.36 -2.87 -19.55
CA HIS A 138 5.15 -1.74 -19.03
C HIS A 138 6.42 -2.20 -18.29
N ARG A 139 6.33 -3.24 -17.47
CA ARG A 139 7.50 -3.82 -16.77
C ARG A 139 8.50 -4.41 -17.76
N ASP A 140 8.04 -5.16 -18.75
CA ASP A 140 8.91 -5.83 -19.71
C ASP A 140 9.58 -4.80 -20.65
N GLY A 141 8.89 -3.71 -20.98
CA GLY A 141 9.48 -2.56 -21.68
C GLY A 141 10.55 -1.83 -20.87
N LEU A 142 10.39 -1.73 -19.55
CA LEU A 142 11.34 -1.08 -18.66
C LEU A 142 12.59 -1.96 -18.42
N LEU A 143 12.42 -3.29 -18.34
CA LEU A 143 13.53 -4.25 -18.28
C LEU A 143 14.31 -4.32 -19.61
N ALA A 144 13.62 -4.24 -20.75
CA ALA A 144 14.26 -4.12 -22.06
C ALA A 144 15.07 -2.82 -22.18
N GLY A 145 14.53 -1.69 -21.68
CA GLY A 145 15.24 -0.41 -21.60
C GLY A 145 16.46 -0.43 -20.67
N TYR A 146 16.36 -1.11 -19.52
CA TYR A 146 17.48 -1.24 -18.57
C TYR A 146 18.62 -2.11 -19.13
N GLY A 147 18.29 -3.15 -19.90
CA GLY A 147 19.26 -3.96 -20.64
C GLY A 147 20.02 -3.15 -21.70
N ALA A 148 19.36 -2.20 -22.35
CA ALA A 148 19.96 -1.29 -23.33
C ALA A 148 20.81 -0.18 -22.69
N TYR A 149 20.50 0.25 -21.46
CA TYR A 149 21.29 1.26 -20.74
C TYR A 149 22.62 0.69 -20.25
N ARG A 150 22.64 -0.57 -19.77
CA ARG A 150 23.85 -1.25 -19.28
C ARG A 150 24.86 -1.60 -20.37
N SER A 151 24.44 -1.59 -21.63
CA SER A 151 25.29 -1.89 -22.79
C SER A 151 25.87 -0.63 -23.46
N ARG A 152 25.55 0.57 -22.96
CA ARG A 152 26.30 1.78 -23.33
C ARG A 152 27.61 1.80 -22.54
N PRO A 153 28.78 1.90 -23.20
CA PRO A 153 30.03 2.17 -22.50
C PRO A 153 29.89 3.52 -21.78
N ASP A 154 30.29 3.55 -20.50
CA ASP A 154 30.29 4.78 -19.71
C ASP A 154 31.14 5.85 -20.43
N PRO A 155 30.70 7.11 -20.51
CA PRO A 155 31.52 8.18 -21.06
C PRO A 155 32.78 8.30 -20.20
N GLU A 156 33.95 8.12 -20.84
CA GLU A 156 35.24 8.32 -20.18
C GLU A 156 35.31 9.75 -19.61
N PRO A 157 35.86 9.95 -18.40
CA PRO A 157 36.02 11.28 -17.85
C PRO A 157 37.00 12.07 -18.73
N GLU A 158 36.50 13.10 -19.40
CA GLU A 158 37.33 14.11 -20.05
C GLU A 158 38.27 14.73 -19.00
N ALA A 159 39.57 14.65 -19.28
CA ALA A 159 40.68 15.03 -18.43
C ALA A 159 40.79 16.54 -18.16
#